data_AF-A0A1F1EZY2-F1
#
_entry.id   AF-A0A1F1EZY2-F1
#
_cell.length_a   1.000
_cell.length_b   1.000
_cell.length_c   1.000
_cell.angle_alpha   90.00
_cell.angle_beta   90.00
_cell.angle_gamma   90.00
#
_symmetry.space_group_name_H-M   'P 1'
#
loop_
_entity.id
_entity.type
_entity.pdbx_description
1 polymer ?
#
loop_
_entity_poly.entity_id
_entity_poly.type
_entity_poly.pdbx_seq_one_letter_code
_entity_poly.pdbx_strand_id
1 'polypeptide(L)'
;MTLSPEKNDQGRPIQLLSARDGWVTIDPDSSTASTFSENGAPAESFTLKGSAASLLIKDGQQPTLSQFKAAYESGDTSWADIDLTCADATHCSLNGTPLTLSDDVATWNTPARAQFQSSWKLSSDKRTLTIRGRSASSEIGAVFMIDTTSKTPMDPLPITSRGAVIPVWRQNLIVAIDGSTLVGYAPQS
;
A
#
# COMPACT_ATOMS: atom_id res chain seq x y z
N MET A 1 -14.48 -14.38 9.80
CA MET A 1 -13.27 -15.22 9.85
C MET A 1 -12.08 -14.26 9.82
N THR A 2 -11.49 -13.96 10.97
CA THR A 2 -10.32 -13.08 11.05
C THR A 2 -9.12 -13.97 10.74
N LEU A 3 -8.56 -13.83 9.54
CA LEU A 3 -7.30 -14.48 9.22
C LEU A 3 -6.26 -13.84 10.16
N SER A 4 -5.78 -14.60 11.14
CA SER A 4 -4.56 -14.21 11.87
C SER A 4 -3.47 -13.96 10.83
N PRO A 5 -2.64 -12.91 10.97
CA PRO A 5 -1.50 -12.75 10.09
C PRO A 5 -0.66 -14.02 10.18
N GLU A 6 -0.42 -14.67 9.04
CA GLU A 6 0.46 -15.84 9.00
C GLU A 6 1.80 -15.43 9.61
N LYS A 7 2.30 -16.26 10.52
CA LYS A 7 3.61 -16.10 11.13
C LYS A 7 4.52 -17.20 10.59
N ASN A 8 5.77 -16.86 10.29
CA ASN A 8 6.76 -17.86 9.98
C ASN A 8 7.16 -18.66 11.23
N ASP A 9 8.04 -19.64 11.08
CA ASP A 9 8.50 -20.52 12.18
C ASP A 9 9.19 -19.76 13.32
N GLN A 10 9.62 -18.51 13.08
CA GLN A 10 10.19 -17.61 14.08
C GLN A 10 9.16 -16.66 14.72
N GLY A 11 7.88 -16.83 14.40
CA GLY A 11 6.80 -16.01 14.91
C GLY A 11 6.69 -14.62 14.28
N ARG A 12 7.43 -14.34 13.19
CA ARG A 12 7.41 -13.05 12.49
C ARG A 12 6.28 -13.01 11.46
N PRO A 13 5.60 -11.86 11.31
CA PRO A 13 4.48 -11.74 10.37
C PRO A 13 4.96 -11.84 8.92
N ILE A 14 4.30 -12.72 8.17
CA ILE A 14 4.44 -12.87 6.71
C ILE A 14 3.55 -11.82 6.04
N GLN A 15 4.08 -11.15 5.02
CA GLN A 15 3.25 -10.25 4.21
C GLN A 15 2.41 -11.08 3.25
N LEU A 16 1.08 -10.92 3.31
CA LEU A 16 0.14 -11.50 2.36
C LEU A 16 -0.37 -10.40 1.43
N LEU A 17 -0.06 -10.54 0.14
CA LEU A 17 -0.44 -9.59 -0.90
C LEU A 17 -1.55 -10.21 -1.74
N SER A 18 -2.68 -9.51 -1.88
CA SER A 18 -3.70 -9.86 -2.86
C SER A 18 -3.21 -9.47 -4.25
N ALA A 19 -3.28 -10.42 -5.18
CA ALA A 19 -3.14 -10.18 -6.60
C ALA A 19 -4.52 -10.33 -7.27
N ARG A 20 -4.64 -9.87 -8.52
CA ARG A 20 -5.87 -10.02 -9.30
C ARG A 20 -6.24 -11.46 -9.62
N ASP A 21 -5.24 -12.32 -9.72
CA ASP A 21 -5.32 -13.72 -10.15
C ASP A 21 -4.74 -14.68 -9.09
N GLY A 22 -4.63 -14.21 -7.83
CA GLY A 22 -4.12 -15.02 -6.73
C GLY A 22 -3.59 -14.22 -5.55
N TRP A 23 -2.57 -14.78 -4.89
CA TRP A 23 -1.96 -14.21 -3.70
C TRP A 23 -0.44 -14.43 -3.71
N VAL A 24 0.30 -13.48 -3.13
CA VAL A 24 1.75 -13.59 -2.93
C VAL A 24 2.03 -13.55 -1.43
N THR A 25 2.88 -14.46 -0.94
CA THR A 25 3.44 -14.36 0.41
C THR A 25 4.91 -13.96 0.34
N ILE A 26 5.28 -13.01 1.18
CA ILE A 26 6.66 -12.57 1.37
C ILE A 26 7.01 -12.76 2.84
N ASP A 27 7.85 -13.76 3.11
CA ASP A 27 8.43 -13.96 4.43
C ASP A 27 9.58 -12.98 4.62
N PRO A 28 9.58 -12.15 5.68
CA PRO A 28 10.67 -11.20 5.95
C PRO A 28 12.05 -11.87 6.13
N ASP A 29 12.09 -13.15 6.49
CA ASP A 29 13.32 -13.91 6.69
C ASP A 29 13.72 -14.71 5.43
N SER A 30 12.94 -14.63 4.36
CA SER A 30 13.21 -15.29 3.08
C SER A 30 13.70 -14.33 2.01
N SER A 31 14.60 -14.82 1.16
CA SER A 31 15.00 -14.15 -0.08
C SER A 31 14.09 -14.47 -1.26
N THR A 32 12.98 -15.18 -1.02
CA THR A 32 12.00 -15.57 -2.04
C THR A 32 10.59 -15.21 -1.62
N ALA A 33 9.72 -15.03 -2.62
CA ALA A 33 8.29 -14.96 -2.45
C ALA A 33 7.64 -16.23 -3.00
N SER A 34 6.50 -16.60 -2.43
CA SER A 34 5.67 -17.72 -2.90
C SER A 34 4.36 -17.20 -3.46
N THR A 35 3.86 -17.83 -4.50
CA THR A 35 2.60 -17.46 -5.15
C THR A 35 1.58 -18.58 -5.03
N PHE A 36 0.32 -18.19 -4.96
CA PHE A 36 -0.82 -19.07 -4.84
C PHE A 36 -1.88 -18.58 -5.82
N SER A 37 -2.55 -19.52 -6.48
CA SER A 37 -3.72 -19.18 -7.30
C SER A 37 -4.90 -18.71 -6.44
N GLU A 38 -5.97 -18.22 -7.07
CA GLU A 38 -7.16 -17.71 -6.37
C GLU A 38 -7.77 -18.70 -5.37
N ASN A 39 -7.68 -20.00 -5.66
CA ASN A 39 -8.20 -21.07 -4.78
C ASN A 39 -7.20 -21.52 -3.69
N GLY A 40 -6.03 -20.87 -3.61
CA GLY A 40 -4.99 -21.17 -2.62
C GLY A 40 -4.04 -22.30 -3.02
N ALA A 41 -4.15 -22.87 -4.23
CA ALA A 41 -3.17 -23.87 -4.68
C ALA A 41 -1.80 -23.21 -4.92
N PRO A 42 -0.69 -23.77 -4.39
CA PRO A 42 0.65 -23.28 -4.67
C PRO A 42 0.93 -23.25 -6.17
N ALA A 43 1.52 -22.16 -6.66
CA ALA A 43 1.85 -22.00 -8.07
C ALA A 43 3.38 -22.04 -8.28
N GLU A 44 4.07 -20.95 -7.99
CA GLU A 44 5.52 -20.81 -8.14
C GLU A 44 6.15 -19.99 -7.02
N SER A 45 7.48 -19.98 -6.95
CA SER A 45 8.25 -19.06 -6.13
C SER A 45 9.26 -18.28 -6.98
N PHE A 46 9.64 -17.09 -6.53
CA PHE A 46 10.60 -16.24 -7.23
C PHE A 46 11.53 -15.53 -6.26
N THR A 47 12.73 -15.17 -6.72
CA THR A 47 13.73 -14.49 -5.88
C THR A 47 13.41 -13.00 -5.76
N LEU A 48 13.60 -12.45 -4.57
CA LEU A 48 13.25 -11.08 -4.19
C LEU A 48 14.38 -10.06 -4.39
N LYS A 49 14.96 -10.01 -5.59
CA LYS A 49 16.14 -9.19 -5.94
C LYS A 49 15.84 -7.90 -6.71
N GLY A 50 14.59 -7.70 -7.12
CA GLY A 50 14.14 -6.57 -7.93
C GLY A 50 13.73 -5.36 -7.10
N SER A 51 12.69 -4.67 -7.58
CA SER A 51 12.21 -3.39 -7.04
C SER A 51 11.91 -3.44 -5.54
N ALA A 52 12.14 -2.33 -4.85
CA ALA A 52 11.76 -2.12 -3.45
C ALA A 52 10.40 -1.42 -3.30
N ALA A 53 9.62 -1.27 -4.40
CA ALA A 53 8.36 -0.55 -4.41
C ALA A 53 7.44 -0.98 -3.25
N SER A 54 7.00 0.01 -2.49
CA SER A 54 6.14 -0.14 -1.33
C SER A 54 4.67 -0.28 -1.72
N LEU A 55 4.30 0.21 -2.91
CA LEU A 55 2.98 0.07 -3.51
C LEU A 55 3.07 0.07 -5.04
N LEU A 56 2.39 -0.87 -5.68
CA LEU A 56 2.20 -0.94 -7.12
C LEU A 56 0.73 -1.06 -7.45
N ILE A 57 0.23 -0.29 -8.42
CA ILE A 57 -1.18 -0.36 -8.87
C ILE A 57 -1.22 -0.36 -10.39
N LYS A 58 -2.05 -1.24 -10.96
CA LYS A 58 -2.38 -1.26 -12.39
C LYS A 58 -3.87 -1.07 -12.61
N ASP A 59 -4.25 -0.12 -13.45
CA ASP A 59 -5.63 0.19 -13.82
C ASP A 59 -6.54 0.48 -12.62
N GLY A 60 -5.97 0.97 -11.52
CA GLY A 60 -6.68 1.20 -10.25
C GLY A 60 -7.03 -0.09 -9.49
N GLN A 61 -6.35 -1.20 -9.80
CA GLN A 61 -6.53 -2.52 -9.19
C GLN A 61 -5.20 -3.05 -8.66
N GLN A 62 -5.27 -4.12 -7.86
CA GLN A 62 -4.10 -4.89 -7.47
C GLN A 62 -3.33 -5.40 -8.72
N PRO A 63 -2.00 -5.55 -8.65
CA PRO A 63 -1.23 -6.23 -9.70
C PRO A 63 -1.62 -7.70 -9.88
N THR A 64 -1.28 -8.30 -11.02
CA THR A 64 -1.30 -9.76 -11.20
C THR A 64 -0.08 -10.42 -10.55
N LEU A 65 -0.11 -11.75 -10.40
CA LEU A 65 1.04 -12.54 -9.94
C LEU A 65 2.27 -12.31 -10.83
N SER A 66 2.07 -12.32 -12.15
CA SER A 66 3.15 -12.08 -13.12
C SER A 66 3.74 -10.67 -13.02
N GLN A 67 2.92 -9.67 -12.73
CA GLN A 67 3.35 -8.30 -12.51
C GLN A 67 4.15 -8.14 -11.20
N PHE A 68 3.68 -8.77 -10.11
CA PHE A 68 4.46 -8.81 -8.86
C PHE A 68 5.81 -9.50 -9.05
N LYS A 69 5.84 -10.63 -9.76
CA LYS A 69 7.09 -11.31 -10.10
C LYS A 69 8.00 -10.42 -10.94
N ALA A 70 7.50 -9.80 -12.01
CA ALA A 70 8.28 -8.88 -12.83
C ALA A 70 8.92 -7.77 -11.99
N ALA A 71 8.14 -7.11 -11.13
CA ALA A 71 8.63 -6.05 -10.26
C ALA A 71 9.65 -6.53 -9.24
N TYR A 72 9.34 -7.59 -8.48
CA TYR A 72 10.13 -7.97 -7.32
C TYR A 72 11.24 -8.99 -7.61
N GLU A 73 11.21 -9.66 -8.76
CA GLU A 73 12.30 -10.50 -9.24
C GLU A 73 13.24 -9.78 -10.20
N SER A 74 12.71 -9.02 -11.17
CA SER A 74 13.54 -8.38 -12.20
C SER A 74 13.73 -6.89 -12.02
N GLY A 75 12.87 -6.23 -11.22
CA GLY A 75 12.88 -4.78 -11.08
C GLY A 75 12.00 -4.05 -12.08
N ASP A 76 11.30 -4.76 -12.96
CA ASP A 76 10.43 -4.14 -13.96
C ASP A 76 9.10 -3.67 -13.34
N THR A 77 8.97 -2.36 -13.16
CA THR A 77 7.74 -1.67 -12.75
C THR A 77 7.16 -0.81 -13.88
N SER A 78 7.67 -0.91 -15.10
CA SER A 78 7.26 -0.06 -16.24
C SER A 78 5.78 -0.23 -16.64
N TRP A 79 5.18 -1.35 -16.24
CA TRP A 79 3.77 -1.64 -16.46
C TRP A 79 2.84 -0.89 -15.47
N ALA A 80 3.35 -0.46 -14.32
CA ALA A 80 2.54 0.10 -13.24
C ALA A 80 2.11 1.54 -13.54
N ASP A 81 0.84 1.85 -13.30
CA ASP A 81 0.35 3.23 -13.42
C ASP A 81 0.69 4.05 -12.17
N ILE A 82 0.88 3.36 -11.04
CA ILE A 82 1.36 3.90 -9.76
C ILE A 82 2.47 2.98 -9.26
N ASP A 83 3.66 3.53 -9.09
CA ASP A 83 4.81 2.99 -8.38
C ASP A 83 5.19 3.99 -7.29
N LEU A 84 4.93 3.62 -6.04
CA LEU A 84 5.39 4.36 -4.88
C LEU A 84 6.58 3.65 -4.26
N THR A 85 7.72 4.33 -4.27
CA THR A 85 8.96 3.85 -3.64
C THR A 85 9.47 4.92 -2.69
N CYS A 86 9.76 4.53 -1.45
CA CYS A 86 10.24 5.43 -0.41
C CYS A 86 11.69 5.11 -0.02
N ALA A 87 12.52 6.16 0.02
CA ALA A 87 13.92 6.06 0.46
C ALA A 87 14.01 6.13 2.00
N ASP A 88 13.14 6.91 2.62
CA ASP A 88 13.01 7.01 4.08
C ASP A 88 11.55 7.29 4.50
N ALA A 89 11.38 7.78 5.73
CA ALA A 89 10.11 8.09 6.37
C ALA A 89 9.29 9.19 5.67
N THR A 90 9.96 10.15 5.03
CA THR A 90 9.34 11.35 4.46
C THR A 90 9.65 11.51 2.98
N HIS A 91 10.72 10.91 2.48
CA HIS A 91 11.14 11.00 1.08
C HIS A 91 10.69 9.77 0.29
N CYS A 92 9.69 9.98 -0.55
CA CYS A 92 9.17 9.01 -1.49
C CYS A 92 9.29 9.47 -2.94
N SER A 93 8.90 8.61 -3.85
CA SER A 93 8.73 8.93 -5.26
C SER A 93 7.49 8.25 -5.79
N LEU A 94 6.69 8.97 -6.57
CA LEU A 94 5.55 8.43 -7.31
C LEU A 94 5.89 8.44 -8.80
N ASN A 95 5.98 7.24 -9.38
CA ASN A 95 6.40 7.02 -10.77
C ASN A 95 7.72 7.74 -11.06
N GLY A 96 8.69 7.59 -10.15
CA GLY A 96 10.01 8.23 -10.20
C GLY A 96 10.02 9.75 -9.94
N THR A 97 8.87 10.39 -9.73
CA THR A 97 8.82 11.81 -9.36
C THR A 97 8.95 11.97 -7.85
N PRO A 98 9.92 12.75 -7.34
CA PRO A 98 10.10 12.94 -5.91
C PRO A 98 8.84 13.49 -5.21
N LEU A 99 8.59 13.00 -4.01
CA LEU A 99 7.51 13.36 -3.10
C LEU A 99 8.08 13.50 -1.69
N THR A 100 7.85 14.64 -1.06
CA THR A 100 8.18 14.84 0.36
C THR A 100 6.89 14.86 1.17
N LEU A 101 6.67 13.84 1.98
CA LEU A 101 5.57 13.80 2.94
C LEU A 101 5.89 14.75 4.10
N SER A 102 4.87 15.41 4.66
CA SER A 102 5.06 16.23 5.86
C SER A 102 5.33 15.34 7.08
N ASP A 103 5.97 15.90 8.11
CA ASP A 103 6.32 15.17 9.33
C ASP A 103 5.09 14.59 10.05
N ASP A 104 3.95 15.27 9.98
CA ASP A 104 2.67 14.82 10.54
C ASP A 104 2.09 13.58 9.83
N VAL A 105 2.59 13.27 8.63
CA VAL A 105 2.14 12.13 7.83
C VAL A 105 3.30 11.22 7.40
N ALA A 106 4.45 11.38 8.04
CA ALA A 106 5.62 10.55 7.87
C ALA A 106 5.34 9.09 8.25
N THR A 107 5.96 8.16 7.54
CA THR A 107 5.96 6.75 7.93
C THR A 107 6.99 6.56 9.03
N TRP A 108 6.68 5.82 10.10
CA TRP A 108 7.62 5.59 11.22
C TRP A 108 9.04 5.24 10.73
N ASN A 109 9.13 4.34 9.76
CA ASN A 109 10.37 3.85 9.17
C ASN A 109 10.33 3.94 7.65
N THR A 110 11.47 3.68 7.00
CA THR A 110 11.51 3.37 5.57
C THR A 110 10.55 2.22 5.28
N PRO A 111 9.50 2.44 4.47
CA PRO A 111 8.55 1.40 4.12
C PRO A 111 9.24 0.24 3.40
N ALA A 112 8.98 -0.98 3.86
CA ALA A 112 9.44 -2.18 3.19
C ALA A 112 8.74 -2.33 1.83
N ARG A 113 9.30 -3.21 0.99
CA ARG A 113 8.65 -3.70 -0.23
C ARG A 113 7.22 -4.15 0.09
N ALA A 114 6.29 -3.78 -0.79
CA ALA A 114 4.87 -4.11 -0.73
C ALA A 114 4.13 -3.69 0.56
N GLN A 115 4.75 -2.90 1.44
CA GLN A 115 4.20 -2.60 2.76
C GLN A 115 2.81 -1.95 2.71
N PHE A 116 2.51 -1.18 1.67
CA PHE A 116 1.24 -0.50 1.52
C PHE A 116 0.25 -1.23 0.61
N GLN A 117 0.63 -2.38 0.04
CA GLN A 117 -0.19 -3.11 -0.94
C GLN A 117 -1.54 -3.58 -0.38
N SER A 118 -1.63 -3.76 0.93
CA SER A 118 -2.86 -4.14 1.65
C SER A 118 -3.67 -2.95 2.18
N SER A 119 -3.16 -1.72 2.08
CA SER A 119 -3.64 -0.58 2.85
C SER A 119 -3.78 0.71 2.04
N TRP A 120 -4.24 0.60 0.80
CA TRP A 120 -4.46 1.73 -0.11
C TRP A 120 -5.89 1.80 -0.64
N LYS A 121 -6.29 3.01 -1.08
CA LYS A 121 -7.49 3.27 -1.88
C LYS A 121 -7.16 4.30 -2.95
N LEU A 122 -7.76 4.12 -4.12
CA LEU A 122 -7.68 5.07 -5.22
C LEU A 122 -9.09 5.58 -5.52
N SER A 123 -9.22 6.89 -5.75
CA SER A 123 -10.48 7.47 -6.17
C SER A 123 -10.96 6.94 -7.51
N SER A 124 -12.27 7.01 -7.74
CA SER A 124 -12.90 6.52 -8.97
C SER A 124 -12.38 7.19 -10.25
N ASP A 125 -11.97 8.46 -10.15
CA ASP A 125 -11.33 9.23 -11.22
C ASP A 125 -9.79 9.06 -11.27
N LYS A 126 -9.24 8.20 -10.41
CA LYS A 126 -7.81 7.89 -10.26
C LYS A 126 -6.94 9.09 -9.87
N ARG A 127 -7.52 10.20 -9.41
CA ARG A 127 -6.81 11.44 -9.06
C ARG A 127 -6.23 11.46 -7.66
N THR A 128 -6.81 10.74 -6.72
CA THR A 128 -6.40 10.79 -5.31
C THR A 128 -6.07 9.39 -4.82
N LEU A 129 -4.80 9.20 -4.49
CA LEU A 129 -4.30 7.98 -3.87
C LEU A 129 -4.19 8.19 -2.36
N THR A 130 -4.83 7.32 -1.60
CA THR A 130 -4.82 7.35 -0.14
C THR A 130 -4.16 6.11 0.38
N ILE A 131 -3.19 6.31 1.27
CA ILE A 131 -2.39 5.23 1.82
C ILE A 131 -2.45 5.33 3.33
N ARG A 132 -2.88 4.23 3.94
CA ARG A 132 -2.72 4.05 5.38
C ARG A 132 -1.29 3.61 5.63
N GLY A 133 -0.50 4.56 6.13
CA GLY A 133 0.81 4.35 6.70
C GLY A 133 0.75 3.94 8.17
N ARG A 134 1.87 4.12 8.87
CA ARG A 134 1.98 3.98 10.33
C ARG A 134 2.56 5.27 10.89
N SER A 135 1.89 5.86 11.88
CA SER A 135 2.40 7.04 12.59
C SER A 135 3.55 6.69 13.52
N ALA A 136 4.36 7.69 13.86
CA ALA A 136 5.36 7.63 14.93
C ALA A 136 4.73 7.48 16.33
N SER A 137 3.47 7.89 16.52
CA SER A 137 2.72 7.57 17.75
C SER A 137 1.87 6.31 17.55
N SER A 138 1.90 5.39 18.52
CA SER A 138 1.15 4.11 18.46
C SER A 138 -0.38 4.30 18.50
N GLU A 139 -0.84 5.49 18.88
CA GLU A 139 -2.24 5.87 19.01
C GLU A 139 -2.81 6.39 17.68
N ILE A 140 -1.95 6.92 16.80
CA ILE A 140 -2.38 7.58 15.56
C ILE A 140 -2.14 6.67 14.33
N GLY A 141 -3.14 6.48 13.48
CA GLY A 141 -2.95 6.02 12.11
C GLY A 141 -2.46 7.18 11.25
N ALA A 142 -1.33 7.03 10.56
CA ALA A 142 -0.92 7.99 9.54
C ALA A 142 -1.68 7.66 8.25
N VAL A 143 -2.48 8.58 7.75
CA VAL A 143 -3.11 8.48 6.43
C VAL A 143 -2.64 9.64 5.60
N PHE A 144 -1.81 9.37 4.59
CA PHE A 144 -1.42 10.38 3.61
C PHE A 144 -2.21 10.20 2.31
N MET A 145 -2.39 11.34 1.65
CA MET A 145 -3.08 11.46 0.39
C MET A 145 -2.12 12.09 -0.62
N ILE A 146 -2.20 11.64 -1.87
CA ILE A 146 -1.39 12.14 -2.97
C ILE A 146 -2.33 12.43 -4.14
N ASP A 147 -2.26 13.63 -4.72
CA ASP A 147 -2.83 13.88 -6.05
C ASP A 147 -1.90 13.21 -7.07
N THR A 148 -2.40 12.20 -7.77
CA THR A 148 -1.62 11.35 -8.68
C THR A 148 -1.21 12.06 -9.97
N THR A 149 -1.85 13.18 -10.30
CA THR A 149 -1.56 13.95 -11.51
C THR A 149 -0.56 15.06 -11.25
N SER A 150 -0.77 15.87 -10.20
CA SER A 150 0.25 16.85 -9.79
C SER A 150 1.44 16.17 -9.12
N LYS A 151 1.25 14.93 -8.64
CA LYS A 151 2.23 14.15 -7.88
C LYS A 151 2.69 14.92 -6.65
N THR A 152 1.72 15.45 -5.90
CA THR A 152 1.96 16.22 -4.68
C THR A 152 1.18 15.62 -3.51
N PRO A 153 1.72 15.66 -2.28
CA PRO A 153 0.94 15.34 -1.10
C PRO A 153 -0.26 16.29 -0.98
N MET A 154 -1.36 15.77 -0.45
CA MET A 154 -2.54 16.54 -0.07
C MET A 154 -2.63 16.58 1.46
N ASP A 155 -3.44 17.51 1.98
CA ASP A 155 -3.72 17.59 3.41
C ASP A 155 -4.24 16.24 3.93
N PRO A 156 -3.74 15.76 5.08
CA PRO A 156 -4.19 14.50 5.64
C PRO A 156 -5.66 14.57 6.00
N LEU A 157 -6.32 13.42 5.96
CA LEU A 157 -7.67 13.31 6.50
C LEU A 157 -7.63 13.63 8.00
N PRO A 158 -8.69 14.23 8.57
CA PRO A 158 -8.82 14.46 10.01
C PRO A 158 -9.06 13.14 10.80
N ILE A 159 -8.64 12.00 10.23
CA ILE A 159 -8.86 10.66 10.77
C ILE A 159 -7.52 10.19 11.31
N THR A 160 -7.42 10.17 12.63
CA THR A 160 -6.17 9.84 13.30
C THR A 160 -6.19 8.45 13.92
N SER A 161 -7.27 7.65 13.92
CA SER A 161 -7.18 6.34 14.58
C SER A 161 -6.61 5.21 13.72
N ARG A 162 -5.91 4.31 14.40
CA ARG A 162 -5.37 3.07 13.84
C ARG A 162 -6.46 2.12 13.31
N GLY A 163 -7.64 2.15 13.92
CA GLY A 163 -8.77 1.28 13.59
C GLY A 163 -9.68 1.84 12.50
N ALA A 164 -9.43 3.05 12.02
CA ALA A 164 -10.30 3.65 11.04
C ALA A 164 -10.36 2.84 9.73
N VAL A 165 -11.51 2.81 9.08
CA VAL A 165 -11.70 2.16 7.78
C VAL A 165 -12.33 3.18 6.83
N ILE A 166 -11.91 3.20 5.57
CA ILE A 166 -12.42 4.14 4.58
C ILE A 166 -13.22 3.36 3.53
N PRO A 167 -14.51 3.07 3.79
CA PRO A 167 -15.35 2.26 2.89
C PRO A 167 -15.76 3.00 1.62
N VAL A 168 -15.87 4.34 1.65
CA VAL A 168 -16.25 5.15 0.48
C VAL A 168 -15.12 6.10 0.14
N TRP A 169 -14.65 6.01 -1.09
CA TRP A 169 -13.70 6.96 -1.66
C TRP A 169 -14.11 7.30 -3.09
N ARG A 170 -14.66 8.50 -3.28
CA ARG A 170 -15.03 9.05 -4.59
C ARG A 170 -14.46 10.46 -4.70
N GLN A 171 -14.40 10.98 -5.92
CA GLN A 171 -13.83 12.29 -6.23
C GLN A 171 -14.31 13.43 -5.31
N ASN A 172 -15.58 13.42 -4.90
CA ASN A 172 -16.20 14.47 -4.11
C ASN A 172 -16.59 14.06 -2.68
N LEU A 173 -16.31 12.82 -2.28
CA LEU A 173 -16.73 12.31 -0.99
C LEU A 173 -15.87 11.14 -0.51
N ILE A 174 -15.36 11.30 0.70
CA ILE A 174 -14.68 10.28 1.47
C ILE A 174 -15.48 10.04 2.73
N VAL A 175 -15.78 8.78 3.00
CA VAL A 175 -16.42 8.37 4.25
C VAL A 175 -15.49 7.44 4.98
N ALA A 176 -15.16 7.79 6.20
CA ALA A 176 -14.42 6.94 7.11
C ALA A 176 -15.23 6.60 8.36
N ILE A 177 -14.95 5.43 8.89
CA ILE A 177 -15.49 4.93 10.15
C ILE A 177 -14.33 4.85 11.11
N ASP A 178 -14.42 5.55 12.23
CA ASP A 178 -13.43 5.56 13.31
C ASP A 178 -14.11 5.18 14.63
N GLY A 179 -13.99 3.91 15.02
CA GLY A 179 -14.76 3.36 16.14
C GLY A 179 -16.26 3.48 15.87
N SER A 180 -16.99 4.23 16.70
CA SER A 180 -18.40 4.55 16.51
C SER A 180 -18.66 5.86 15.77
N THR A 181 -17.62 6.55 15.28
CA THR A 181 -17.71 7.84 14.61
C THR A 181 -17.71 7.66 13.10
N LEU A 182 -18.63 8.33 12.41
CA LEU A 182 -18.64 8.45 10.96
C LEU A 182 -18.09 9.83 10.59
N VAL A 183 -17.00 9.86 9.82
CA VAL A 183 -16.38 11.10 9.32
C VAL A 183 -16.61 11.19 7.82
N GLY A 184 -17.35 12.22 7.40
CA GLY A 184 -17.47 12.61 5.99
C GLY A 184 -16.46 13.71 5.69
N TYR A 185 -15.63 13.51 4.67
CA TYR A 185 -14.68 14.50 4.18
C TYR A 185 -14.93 14.73 2.68
N ALA A 186 -15.05 16.00 2.30
CA ALA A 186 -15.12 16.43 0.91
C ALA A 186 -13.81 17.15 0.59
N PRO A 187 -12.90 16.53 -0.18
CA PRO A 187 -11.67 17.20 -0.61
C PRO A 187 -12.05 18.48 -1.35
N GLN A 188 -11.46 19.59 -0.96
CA GLN A 188 -11.54 20.81 -1.77
C GLN A 188 -10.51 20.71 -2.89
N SER A 189 -10.99 20.91 -4.12
CA SER A 189 -10.19 21.02 -5.34
C SER A 189 -9.47 22.34 -5.44
#